data_AF-A0A139GZ09-F1
#
_entry.id   AF-A0A139GZ09-F1
#
_cell.length_a   1.000
_cell.length_b   1.000
_cell.length_c   1.000
_cell.angle_alpha   90.00
_cell.angle_beta   90.00
_cell.angle_gamma   90.00
#
_symmetry.space_group_name_H-M   'P 1'
#
loop_
_entity.id
_entity.type
_entity.pdbx_description
1 polymer ?
#
loop_
_entity_poly.entity_id
_entity_poly.type
_entity_poly.pdbx_seq_one_letter_code
_entity_poly.pdbx_strand_id
1 'polypeptide(L)'
;MRRKVALCVIAFVVAIIIIAAALGGALGATLGNKNGKNSNSKSNSSNGNDNDGGNSNDTSAGTLANIGNTAQDKTGLAQLHMPNSDDLHVYCMSEGNQIVEAKHSNSNWQKQNRELPASTTNITNDAAGGSPVAAIYYTLQGNTIYHQMFLIGSNGLIATCNTTGSAAWSSPYNPAIDLKPSSTTRSLAAVANTSSGTLYGIRVYFGFLAGSIQPRVGMDLRQRNMKGKSAQTHLNLTPWRKTVLLLL
;
A
#
# COMPACT_ATOMS: atom_id res chain seq x y z
N MET A 1 54.21 -0.74 -24.33
CA MET A 1 52.73 -0.84 -24.38
C MET A 1 52.06 -0.78 -23.00
N ARG A 2 52.56 -1.45 -21.96
CA ARG A 2 51.90 -1.52 -20.63
C ARG A 2 51.65 -0.16 -19.92
N ARG A 3 52.53 0.83 -20.09
CA ARG A 3 52.35 2.18 -19.49
C ARG A 3 51.24 3.01 -20.13
N LYS A 4 50.99 2.83 -21.44
CA LYS A 4 49.91 3.55 -22.15
C LYS A 4 48.53 3.00 -21.79
N VAL A 5 48.44 1.69 -21.57
CA VAL A 5 47.21 1.02 -21.11
C VAL A 5 46.84 1.45 -19.69
N ALA A 6 47.82 1.55 -18.79
CA ALA A 6 47.57 2.00 -17.41
C ALA A 6 47.03 3.44 -17.34
N LEU A 7 47.53 4.34 -18.19
CA LEU A 7 47.04 5.73 -18.26
C LEU A 7 45.59 5.81 -18.77
N CYS A 8 45.20 5.00 -19.76
CA CYS A 8 43.81 4.96 -20.24
C CYS A 8 42.84 4.48 -19.16
N VAL A 9 43.21 3.47 -18.37
CA VAL A 9 42.34 2.93 -17.32
C VAL A 9 42.11 3.96 -16.21
N ILE A 10 43.15 4.70 -15.80
CA ILE A 10 43.02 5.75 -14.78
C ILE A 10 42.10 6.88 -15.28
N ALA A 11 42.27 7.32 -16.53
CA ALA A 11 41.43 8.36 -17.12
C ALA A 11 39.95 7.96 -17.15
N PHE A 12 39.65 6.68 -17.46
CA PHE A 12 38.29 6.16 -17.49
C PHE A 12 37.64 6.13 -16.09
N VAL A 13 38.39 5.70 -15.06
CA VAL A 13 37.88 5.66 -13.68
C VAL A 13 37.59 7.08 -13.16
N VAL A 14 38.46 8.05 -13.45
CA VAL A 14 38.23 9.46 -13.06
C VAL A 14 36.98 10.02 -13.72
N ALA A 15 36.72 9.71 -14.99
CA ALA A 15 35.51 10.16 -15.69
C ALA A 15 34.22 9.63 -15.04
N ILE A 16 34.20 8.35 -14.62
CA ILE A 16 33.03 7.76 -13.93
C ILE A 16 32.75 8.46 -12.60
N ILE A 17 33.80 8.77 -11.81
CA ILE A 17 33.64 9.44 -10.51
C ILE A 17 33.04 10.85 -10.68
N ILE A 18 33.46 11.59 -11.70
CA ILE A 18 32.93 12.93 -11.98
C ILE A 18 31.45 12.87 -12.35
N ILE A 19 31.04 11.91 -13.18
CA ILE A 19 29.64 11.70 -13.56
C ILE A 19 28.78 11.35 -12.34
N ALA A 20 29.26 10.45 -11.47
CA ALA A 20 28.56 10.07 -10.25
C ALA A 20 28.38 11.26 -9.28
N ALA A 21 29.40 12.12 -9.13
CA ALA A 21 29.32 13.31 -8.29
C ALA A 21 28.34 14.36 -8.83
N ALA A 22 28.32 14.58 -10.15
CA ALA A 22 27.37 15.50 -10.78
C ALA A 22 25.92 15.03 -10.64
N LEU A 23 25.67 13.72 -10.77
CA LEU A 23 24.34 13.15 -10.58
C LEU A 23 23.89 13.15 -9.11
N GLY A 24 24.81 12.95 -8.16
CA GLY A 24 24.52 13.01 -6.73
C GLY A 24 24.12 14.40 -6.23
N GLY A 25 24.65 15.48 -6.84
CA GLY A 25 24.34 16.86 -6.45
C GLY A 25 22.95 17.35 -6.86
N ALA A 26 22.40 16.87 -7.98
CA ALA A 26 21.11 17.34 -8.50
C ALA A 26 19.88 16.80 -7.74
N LEU A 27 20.02 15.68 -7.02
CA LEU A 27 18.94 15.07 -6.23
C LEU A 27 18.89 15.51 -4.77
N GLY A 28 19.93 16.18 -4.25
CA GLY A 28 20.03 16.59 -2.85
C GLY A 28 19.46 17.98 -2.51
N ALA A 29 19.05 18.78 -3.50
CA ALA A 29 18.80 20.22 -3.33
C ALA A 29 17.32 20.66 -3.28
N THR A 30 16.33 19.75 -3.16
CA THR A 30 14.90 20.12 -3.16
C THR A 30 14.14 19.87 -1.85
N LEU A 31 14.83 19.76 -0.71
CA LEU A 31 14.21 19.78 0.62
C LEU A 31 14.78 20.91 1.48
N GLY A 32 14.69 22.13 0.95
CA GLY A 32 15.04 23.36 1.66
C GLY A 32 13.82 24.24 1.90
N ASN A 33 13.43 24.34 3.17
CA ASN A 33 12.89 25.54 3.81
C ASN A 33 11.43 25.94 3.51
N LYS A 34 10.56 25.81 4.52
CA LYS A 34 9.55 26.83 4.85
C LYS A 34 9.27 26.83 6.36
N ASN A 35 10.04 27.68 7.03
CA ASN A 35 9.72 28.24 8.33
C ASN A 35 8.55 29.24 8.16
N GLY A 36 7.53 29.22 9.02
CA GLY A 36 6.55 30.32 9.01
C GLY A 36 5.19 30.08 9.67
N LYS A 37 5.05 30.66 10.87
CA LYS A 37 3.82 31.28 11.44
C LYS A 37 2.81 30.39 12.16
N ASN A 38 3.09 30.30 13.46
CA ASN A 38 2.18 30.39 14.59
C ASN A 38 0.86 31.15 14.30
N SER A 39 -0.29 30.51 14.55
CA SER A 39 -1.53 31.20 14.89
C SER A 39 -2.38 30.34 15.82
N ASN A 40 -2.48 30.82 17.06
CA ASN A 40 -3.45 30.43 18.08
C ASN A 40 -4.89 30.49 17.55
N SER A 41 -5.66 29.43 17.73
CA SER A 41 -7.13 29.55 17.76
C SER A 41 -7.74 28.57 18.77
N LYS A 42 -8.27 29.21 19.81
CA LYS A 42 -9.10 28.76 20.93
C LYS A 42 -9.92 27.48 20.69
N SER A 43 -9.79 26.60 21.69
CA SER A 43 -10.78 25.61 22.10
C SER A 43 -12.16 26.24 22.30
N ASN A 44 -13.20 25.65 21.71
CA ASN A 44 -14.55 25.78 22.22
C ASN A 44 -15.11 24.38 22.50
N SER A 45 -15.28 24.14 23.79
CA SER A 45 -16.04 23.04 24.37
C SER A 45 -17.52 23.24 24.04
N SER A 46 -18.18 22.17 23.61
CA SER A 46 -19.62 22.02 23.78
C SER A 46 -19.93 20.60 24.25
N ASN A 47 -20.27 20.51 25.53
CA ASN A 47 -20.96 19.38 26.14
C ASN A 47 -22.24 19.07 25.38
N GLY A 48 -22.48 17.79 25.13
CA GLY A 48 -23.78 17.22 24.78
C GLY A 48 -23.83 15.79 25.30
N ASN A 49 -24.46 15.62 26.47
CA ASN A 49 -24.66 14.33 27.12
C ASN A 49 -25.83 13.57 26.48
N ASP A 50 -25.61 12.26 26.42
CA ASP A 50 -26.52 11.13 26.69
C ASP A 50 -27.64 10.71 25.72
N ASN A 51 -27.44 9.45 25.30
CA ASN A 51 -28.36 8.31 25.25
C ASN A 51 -29.46 8.31 24.19
N ASP A 52 -29.26 7.45 23.18
CA ASP A 52 -30.29 6.45 22.90
C ASP A 52 -29.68 5.13 22.40
N GLY A 53 -30.24 4.02 22.90
CA GLY A 53 -29.82 2.66 22.60
C GLY A 53 -30.37 2.19 21.27
N GLY A 54 -29.50 1.68 20.40
CA GLY A 54 -29.91 1.10 19.13
C GLY A 54 -28.85 0.15 18.59
N ASN A 55 -29.15 -1.14 18.65
CA ASN A 55 -28.42 -2.26 18.06
C ASN A 55 -27.94 -1.94 16.62
N SER A 56 -26.64 -1.76 16.41
CA SER A 56 -26.07 -1.40 15.11
C SER A 56 -25.16 -2.49 14.55
N ASN A 57 -25.73 -3.37 13.72
CA ASN A 57 -24.99 -3.98 12.62
C ASN A 57 -24.93 -2.93 11.51
N ASP A 58 -23.87 -2.12 11.48
CA ASP A 58 -23.75 -1.04 10.51
C ASP A 58 -22.55 -1.25 9.59
N THR A 59 -22.83 -1.91 8.47
CA THR A 59 -22.00 -1.86 7.26
C THR A 59 -22.36 -0.61 6.49
N SER A 60 -21.81 0.53 6.90
CA SER A 60 -21.92 1.78 6.15
C SER A 60 -20.53 2.30 5.80
N ALA A 61 -20.13 2.04 4.55
CA ALA A 61 -19.16 2.88 3.85
C ALA A 61 -19.82 4.24 3.58
N GLY A 62 -20.03 5.01 4.67
CA GLY A 62 -20.42 6.40 4.59
C GLY A 62 -19.20 7.26 4.29
N THR A 63 -19.40 8.37 3.61
CA THR A 63 -18.45 9.49 3.59
C THR A 63 -18.22 9.92 5.05
N LEU A 64 -17.21 9.33 5.69
CA LEU A 64 -16.97 9.51 7.12
C LEU A 64 -16.50 10.94 7.35
N ALA A 65 -17.31 11.71 8.07
CA ALA A 65 -17.02 13.08 8.50
C ALA A 65 -15.82 13.21 9.46
N ASN A 66 -14.97 12.18 9.56
CA ASN A 66 -13.80 12.16 10.43
C ASN A 66 -12.68 11.28 9.85
N ILE A 67 -12.60 11.16 8.52
CA ILE A 67 -11.32 10.75 7.91
C ILE A 67 -10.35 11.85 8.28
N GLY A 68 -9.29 11.55 9.03
CA GLY A 68 -8.27 12.55 9.34
C GLY A 68 -7.89 13.23 8.04
N ASN A 69 -8.09 14.55 7.93
CA ASN A 69 -7.97 15.29 6.67
C ASN A 69 -6.55 15.31 6.11
N THR A 70 -5.62 14.62 6.78
CA THR A 70 -4.18 14.64 6.56
C THR A 70 -3.62 13.22 6.53
N ALA A 71 -2.79 12.93 5.54
CA ALA A 71 -1.99 11.70 5.47
C ALA A 71 -0.94 11.72 6.58
N GLN A 72 -0.75 10.62 7.32
CA GLN A 72 0.24 10.48 8.40
C GLN A 72 1.68 10.68 7.91
N ASP A 73 2.55 11.30 8.73
CA ASP A 73 3.95 11.48 8.39
C ASP A 73 4.65 10.11 8.31
N LYS A 74 5.48 9.92 7.29
CA LYS A 74 6.17 8.64 6.99
C LYS A 74 5.22 7.45 6.84
N THR A 75 3.99 7.71 6.41
CA THR A 75 3.03 6.65 6.09
C THR A 75 3.53 5.77 4.95
N GLY A 76 3.12 4.50 4.96
CA GLY A 76 3.23 3.67 3.77
C GLY A 76 2.45 4.30 2.61
N LEU A 77 3.00 4.21 1.41
CA LEU A 77 2.36 4.69 0.20
C LEU A 77 2.28 3.54 -0.81
N ALA A 78 1.09 3.31 -1.36
CA ALA A 78 0.92 2.43 -2.50
C ALA A 78 0.17 3.17 -3.60
N GLN A 79 0.49 2.85 -4.85
CA GLN A 79 -0.12 3.44 -6.02
C GLN A 79 -0.60 2.31 -6.93
N LEU A 80 -1.80 2.45 -7.46
CA LEU A 80 -2.40 1.51 -8.37
C LEU A 80 -2.94 2.25 -9.59
N HIS A 81 -2.41 1.90 -10.76
CA HIS A 81 -2.91 2.37 -12.05
C HIS A 81 -3.81 1.30 -12.65
N MET A 82 -4.99 1.68 -13.13
CA MET A 82 -5.92 0.72 -13.68
C MET A 82 -5.65 0.44 -15.16
N PRO A 83 -5.78 -0.82 -15.64
CA PRO A 83 -5.42 -1.16 -17.01
C PRO A 83 -6.38 -0.56 -18.06
N ASN A 84 -7.61 -0.20 -17.66
CA ASN A 84 -8.67 0.25 -18.55
C ASN A 84 -9.15 1.68 -18.26
N SER A 85 -8.42 2.44 -17.44
CA SER A 85 -8.72 3.85 -17.18
C SER A 85 -7.47 4.64 -16.87
N ASP A 86 -7.53 5.95 -17.06
CA ASP A 86 -6.48 6.90 -16.64
C ASP A 86 -6.55 7.19 -15.12
N ASP A 87 -7.34 6.41 -14.38
CA ASP A 87 -7.49 6.60 -12.96
C ASP A 87 -6.26 6.08 -12.23
N LEU A 88 -5.76 6.94 -11.34
CA LEU A 88 -4.69 6.60 -10.43
C LEU A 88 -5.21 6.56 -9.00
N HIS A 89 -5.13 5.40 -8.37
CA HIS A 89 -5.50 5.21 -6.99
C HIS A 89 -4.24 5.28 -6.13
N VAL A 90 -4.29 6.07 -5.07
CA VAL A 90 -3.20 6.24 -4.11
C VAL A 90 -3.71 5.86 -2.73
N TYR A 91 -2.98 4.98 -2.06
CA TYR A 91 -3.31 4.46 -0.75
C TYR A 91 -2.28 4.92 0.27
N CYS A 92 -2.77 5.43 1.40
CA CYS A 92 -1.92 5.84 2.51
C CYS A 92 -2.69 5.73 3.84
N MET A 93 -1.98 5.93 4.95
CA MET A 93 -2.59 6.05 6.27
C MET A 93 -2.90 7.51 6.58
N SER A 94 -4.10 7.81 7.10
CA SER A 94 -4.45 9.10 7.68
C SER A 94 -3.88 9.27 9.09
N GLU A 95 -3.84 10.48 9.63
CA GLU A 95 -3.45 10.72 11.04
C GLU A 95 -4.37 10.01 12.06
N GLY A 96 -5.56 9.55 11.64
CA GLY A 96 -6.45 8.72 12.44
C GLY A 96 -6.10 7.23 12.45
N ASN A 97 -4.93 6.83 11.92
CA ASN A 97 -4.53 5.43 11.70
C ASN A 97 -5.49 4.63 10.79
N GLN A 98 -6.18 5.32 9.88
CA GLN A 98 -7.09 4.69 8.92
C GLN A 98 -6.37 4.56 7.58
N ILE A 99 -6.57 3.46 6.85
CA ILE A 99 -6.09 3.38 5.48
C ILE A 99 -7.15 3.96 4.56
N VAL A 100 -6.70 4.87 3.70
CA VAL A 100 -7.57 5.67 2.85
C VAL A 100 -7.13 5.57 1.39
N GLU A 101 -8.09 5.68 0.49
CA GLU A 101 -7.89 5.79 -0.95
C GLU A 101 -8.11 7.23 -1.40
N ALA A 102 -7.12 7.81 -2.07
CA ALA A 102 -7.29 8.99 -2.89
C ALA A 102 -7.33 8.56 -4.36
N LYS A 103 -8.40 8.93 -5.06
CA LYS A 103 -8.54 8.68 -6.50
C LYS A 103 -8.19 9.95 -7.27
N HIS A 104 -7.29 9.82 -8.23
CA HIS A 104 -7.06 10.84 -9.25
C HIS A 104 -7.72 10.44 -10.55
N SER A 105 -8.66 11.28 -10.98
CA SER A 105 -9.38 11.19 -12.25
C SER A 105 -9.26 12.53 -12.99
N ASN A 106 -9.11 12.51 -14.31
CA ASN A 106 -9.25 13.70 -15.18
C ASN A 106 -8.30 14.89 -14.84
N SER A 107 -7.02 14.61 -14.57
CA SER A 107 -5.94 15.61 -14.48
C SER A 107 -6.00 16.66 -13.35
N ASN A 108 -6.91 16.53 -12.38
CA ASN A 108 -7.05 17.47 -11.28
C ASN A 108 -6.46 16.93 -9.96
N TRP A 109 -5.13 16.96 -9.83
CA TRP A 109 -4.52 16.99 -8.49
C TRP A 109 -4.64 18.41 -7.93
N GLN A 110 -5.53 18.62 -6.95
CA GLN A 110 -5.51 19.85 -6.17
C GLN A 110 -4.24 19.87 -5.30
N LYS A 111 -3.52 20.98 -5.33
CA LYS A 111 -2.16 21.13 -4.81
C LYS A 111 -2.15 21.69 -3.37
N GLN A 112 -1.22 21.13 -2.59
CA GLN A 112 -0.49 21.64 -1.41
C GLN A 112 -0.94 21.11 -0.04
N ASN A 113 0.06 20.58 0.68
CA ASN A 113 0.05 19.98 2.04
C ASN A 113 -0.27 18.49 2.13
N ARG A 114 -0.10 17.91 3.33
CA ARG A 114 -0.48 16.53 3.69
C ARG A 114 -1.98 16.29 3.58
N GLU A 115 -2.75 17.27 3.12
CA GLU A 115 -4.21 17.22 3.02
C GLU A 115 -4.65 16.16 2.02
N LEU A 116 -5.60 15.32 2.43
CA LEU A 116 -6.22 14.33 1.58
C LEU A 116 -7.27 15.01 0.69
N PRO A 117 -7.43 14.58 -0.58
CA PRO A 117 -8.48 15.10 -1.44
C PRO A 117 -9.87 14.93 -0.83
N ALA A 118 -10.81 15.82 -1.15
CA ALA A 118 -12.19 15.74 -0.66
C ALA A 118 -12.90 14.43 -1.06
N SER A 119 -12.46 13.79 -2.15
CA SER A 119 -12.99 12.51 -2.63
C SER A 119 -12.25 11.29 -2.08
N THR A 120 -11.78 11.36 -0.83
CA THR A 120 -11.08 10.25 -0.18
C THR A 120 -12.05 9.25 0.44
N THR A 121 -11.79 7.96 0.18
CA THR A 121 -12.57 6.84 0.74
C THR A 121 -11.80 6.19 1.88
N ASN A 122 -12.45 5.99 3.02
CA ASN A 122 -11.89 5.13 4.07
C ASN A 122 -12.02 3.67 3.65
N ILE A 123 -10.90 2.95 3.60
CA ILE A 123 -10.89 1.52 3.29
C ILE A 123 -11.02 0.69 4.57
N THR A 124 -10.26 1.04 5.61
CA THR A 124 -10.22 0.29 6.85
C THR A 124 -9.62 1.08 8.00
N ASN A 125 -10.10 0.80 9.21
CA ASN A 125 -9.54 1.28 10.47
C ASN A 125 -8.64 0.23 11.16
N ASP A 126 -8.50 -0.97 10.58
CA ASP A 126 -7.67 -2.06 11.12
C ASP A 126 -6.24 -2.02 10.54
N ALA A 127 -5.48 -1.00 10.92
CA ALA A 127 -4.07 -0.90 10.56
C ALA A 127 -3.23 -0.57 11.80
N ALA A 128 -2.06 -1.18 11.93
CA ALA A 128 -1.08 -0.78 12.93
C ALA A 128 -0.55 0.62 12.62
N GLY A 129 -0.29 1.45 13.63
CA GLY A 129 0.25 2.80 13.40
C GLY A 129 1.54 2.77 12.56
N GLY A 130 1.57 3.55 11.47
CA GLY A 130 2.68 3.55 10.51
C GLY A 130 2.78 2.28 9.65
N SER A 131 1.67 1.57 9.46
CA SER A 131 1.61 0.35 8.64
C SER A 131 2.14 0.61 7.23
N PRO A 132 3.10 -0.18 6.73
CA PRO A 132 3.38 -0.18 5.31
C PRO A 132 2.18 -0.72 4.53
N VAL A 133 1.94 -0.17 3.34
CA VAL A 133 0.86 -0.58 2.44
C VAL A 133 1.42 -0.98 1.09
N ALA A 134 0.78 -1.97 0.47
CA ALA A 134 1.00 -2.36 -0.92
C ALA A 134 -0.36 -2.57 -1.60
N ALA A 135 -0.45 -2.29 -2.89
CA ALA A 135 -1.66 -2.49 -3.66
C ALA A 135 -1.35 -3.17 -4.99
N ILE A 136 -2.28 -3.99 -5.45
CA ILE A 136 -2.24 -4.66 -6.74
C ILE A 136 -3.62 -4.63 -7.36
N TYR A 137 -3.68 -4.86 -8.67
CA TYR A 137 -4.90 -5.26 -9.33
C TYR A 137 -4.74 -6.67 -9.89
N TYR A 138 -5.85 -7.35 -10.07
CA TYR A 138 -5.90 -8.60 -10.82
C TYR A 138 -7.24 -8.76 -11.51
N THR A 139 -7.30 -9.68 -12.47
CA THR A 139 -8.55 -10.04 -13.13
C THR A 139 -9.02 -11.43 -12.71
N LEU A 140 -10.31 -11.55 -12.45
CA LEU A 140 -11.01 -12.82 -12.22
C LEU A 140 -12.29 -12.84 -13.06
N GLN A 141 -12.72 -14.05 -13.46
CA GLN A 141 -14.05 -14.36 -13.99
C GLN A 141 -14.66 -13.28 -14.91
N GLY A 142 -14.53 -13.46 -16.23
CA GLY A 142 -15.12 -12.52 -17.20
C GLY A 142 -14.43 -11.15 -17.25
N ASN A 143 -13.13 -11.11 -16.95
CA ASN A 143 -12.30 -9.89 -16.93
C ASN A 143 -12.71 -8.83 -15.88
N THR A 144 -13.39 -9.25 -14.82
CA THR A 144 -13.69 -8.36 -13.68
C THR A 144 -12.37 -7.98 -13.02
N ILE A 145 -12.13 -6.66 -12.87
CA ILE A 145 -10.93 -6.12 -12.25
C ILE A 145 -11.18 -5.97 -10.75
N TYR A 146 -10.28 -6.53 -9.95
CA TYR A 146 -10.24 -6.36 -8.51
C TYR A 146 -9.04 -5.50 -8.13
N HIS A 147 -9.26 -4.60 -7.16
CA HIS A 147 -8.21 -3.88 -6.45
C HIS A 147 -8.01 -4.60 -5.14
N GLN A 148 -6.77 -4.92 -4.77
CA GLN A 148 -6.47 -5.54 -3.50
C GLN A 148 -5.31 -4.83 -2.82
N MET A 149 -5.51 -4.56 -1.54
CA MET A 149 -4.55 -3.88 -0.70
C MET A 149 -4.04 -4.82 0.39
N PHE A 150 -2.78 -4.67 0.74
CA PHE A 150 -2.09 -5.38 1.81
C PHE A 150 -1.51 -4.37 2.78
N LEU A 151 -1.61 -4.69 4.07
CA LEU A 151 -1.13 -3.88 5.17
C LEU A 151 -0.72 -4.78 6.35
N ILE A 152 -0.05 -4.20 7.33
CA ILE A 152 0.09 -4.79 8.67
C ILE A 152 -1.08 -4.32 9.53
N GLY A 153 -1.94 -5.25 9.95
CA GLY A 153 -3.14 -4.98 10.75
C GLY A 153 -2.79 -4.61 12.18
N SER A 154 -3.78 -4.16 12.95
CA SER A 154 -3.58 -3.77 14.36
C SER A 154 -3.06 -4.92 15.23
N ASN A 155 -3.37 -6.17 14.84
CA ASN A 155 -2.88 -7.40 15.45
C ASN A 155 -1.42 -7.77 15.06
N GLY A 156 -0.77 -6.97 14.22
CA GLY A 156 0.61 -7.17 13.75
C GLY A 156 0.78 -8.29 12.71
N LEU A 157 -0.31 -8.80 12.14
CA LEU A 157 -0.28 -9.77 11.03
C LEU A 157 -0.49 -9.04 9.69
N ILE A 158 -0.14 -9.70 8.58
CA ILE A 158 -0.57 -9.21 7.27
C ILE A 158 -2.09 -9.29 7.20
N ALA A 159 -2.73 -8.19 6.82
CA ALA A 159 -4.16 -8.13 6.53
C ALA A 159 -4.37 -7.68 5.08
N THR A 160 -5.51 -8.06 4.52
CA THR A 160 -5.88 -7.68 3.15
C THR A 160 -7.38 -7.47 3.01
N CYS A 161 -7.74 -6.60 2.08
CA CYS A 161 -9.11 -6.31 1.66
C CYS A 161 -9.12 -6.02 0.16
N ASN A 162 -10.28 -6.17 -0.48
CA ASN A 162 -10.42 -5.93 -1.91
C ASN A 162 -11.76 -5.25 -2.27
N THR A 163 -11.81 -4.71 -3.49
CA THR A 163 -13.02 -4.17 -4.12
C THR A 163 -12.95 -4.41 -5.63
N THR A 164 -14.09 -4.35 -6.32
CA THR A 164 -14.15 -4.24 -7.78
C THR A 164 -14.13 -2.78 -8.28
N GLY A 165 -13.88 -1.82 -7.38
CA GLY A 165 -13.91 -0.38 -7.66
C GLY A 165 -15.31 0.23 -7.70
N SER A 166 -16.31 -0.56 -8.10
CA SER A 166 -17.73 -0.18 -8.09
C SER A 166 -18.49 -0.58 -6.81
N ALA A 167 -17.88 -1.44 -5.99
CA ALA A 167 -18.45 -1.96 -4.75
C ALA A 167 -17.69 -1.41 -3.52
N ALA A 168 -18.31 -1.52 -2.35
CA ALA A 168 -17.61 -1.24 -1.09
C ALA A 168 -16.40 -2.18 -0.93
N TRP A 169 -15.38 -1.70 -0.22
CA TRP A 169 -14.26 -2.53 0.20
C TRP A 169 -14.72 -3.67 1.11
N SER A 170 -14.17 -4.86 0.91
CA SER A 170 -14.39 -5.99 1.80
C SER A 170 -13.80 -5.70 3.18
N SER A 171 -14.37 -6.29 4.24
CA SER A 171 -13.73 -6.27 5.55
C SER A 171 -12.31 -6.87 5.47
N PRO A 172 -11.31 -6.28 6.16
CA PRO A 172 -9.98 -6.86 6.23
C PRO A 172 -10.00 -8.26 6.84
N TYR A 173 -9.14 -9.13 6.31
CA TYR A 173 -8.90 -10.45 6.88
C TYR A 173 -7.41 -10.81 6.78
N ASN A 174 -6.96 -11.71 7.66
CA ASN A 174 -5.58 -12.21 7.64
C ASN A 174 -5.49 -13.44 6.73
N PRO A 175 -4.79 -13.36 5.58
CA PRO A 175 -4.67 -14.51 4.69
C PRO A 175 -3.82 -15.61 5.33
N ALA A 176 -2.83 -15.24 6.16
CA ALA A 176 -1.97 -16.14 6.91
C ALA A 176 -1.95 -15.71 8.38
N ILE A 177 -2.32 -16.62 9.28
CA ILE A 177 -2.33 -16.37 10.74
C ILE A 177 -1.02 -16.81 11.43
N ASP A 178 -0.24 -17.65 10.76
CA ASP A 178 1.04 -18.21 11.23
C ASP A 178 2.26 -17.42 10.72
N LEU A 179 2.04 -16.46 9.83
CA LEU A 179 3.09 -15.61 9.25
C LEU A 179 3.02 -14.20 9.82
N LYS A 180 3.89 -13.93 10.79
CA LYS A 180 4.02 -12.60 11.41
C LYS A 180 5.21 -11.83 10.81
N PRO A 181 4.98 -10.64 10.23
CA PRO A 181 6.06 -9.72 9.86
C PRO A 181 6.94 -9.37 11.07
N SER A 182 8.21 -9.06 10.82
CA SER A 182 9.07 -8.44 11.83
C SER A 182 8.45 -7.10 12.26
N SER A 183 8.54 -6.76 13.55
CA SER A 183 8.14 -5.44 14.07
C SER A 183 8.93 -4.29 13.44
N THR A 184 10.07 -4.59 12.82
CA THR A 184 10.91 -3.63 12.08
C THR A 184 10.58 -3.52 10.60
N THR A 185 9.55 -4.22 10.11
CA THR A 185 9.14 -4.16 8.70
C THR A 185 8.70 -2.74 8.33
N ARG A 186 9.42 -2.09 7.41
CA ARG A 186 9.14 -0.72 6.94
C ARG A 186 8.45 -0.67 5.59
N SER A 187 8.39 -1.79 4.87
CA SER A 187 7.84 -1.85 3.52
C SER A 187 7.11 -3.17 3.27
N LEU A 188 6.10 -3.09 2.41
CA LEU A 188 5.44 -4.22 1.78
C LEU A 188 5.58 -4.07 0.27
N ALA A 189 5.71 -5.19 -0.43
CA ALA A 189 5.52 -5.24 -1.87
C ALA A 189 4.57 -6.38 -2.19
N ALA A 190 3.73 -6.19 -3.20
CA ALA A 190 2.81 -7.21 -3.66
C ALA A 190 2.80 -7.27 -5.19
N VAL A 191 2.58 -8.46 -5.73
CA VAL A 191 2.44 -8.70 -7.17
C VAL A 191 1.38 -9.74 -7.42
N ALA A 192 0.50 -9.50 -8.38
CA ALA A 192 -0.40 -10.50 -8.93
C ALA A 192 0.17 -11.06 -10.23
N ASN A 193 0.08 -12.37 -10.40
CA ASN A 193 0.22 -13.01 -11.71
C ASN A 193 -1.18 -13.27 -12.28
N THR A 194 -1.59 -12.45 -13.24
CA THR A 194 -2.89 -12.56 -13.89
C THR A 194 -2.72 -12.58 -15.41
N SER A 195 -3.52 -13.41 -16.10
CA SER A 195 -3.61 -13.42 -17.56
C SER A 195 -5.04 -13.76 -17.96
N SER A 196 -5.59 -13.00 -18.91
CA SER A 196 -6.87 -13.28 -19.58
C SER A 196 -8.00 -13.72 -18.64
N GLY A 197 -8.31 -12.91 -17.62
CA GLY A 197 -9.41 -13.17 -16.68
C GLY A 197 -9.14 -14.28 -15.67
N THR A 198 -7.90 -14.76 -15.59
CA THR A 198 -7.44 -15.78 -14.65
C THR A 198 -6.38 -15.21 -13.70
N LEU A 199 -6.52 -15.49 -12.41
CA LEU A 199 -5.51 -15.20 -11.39
C LEU A 199 -4.75 -16.49 -11.09
N TYR A 200 -3.45 -16.53 -11.40
CA TYR A 200 -2.57 -17.66 -11.06
C TYR A 200 -2.02 -17.56 -9.65
N GLY A 201 -1.94 -16.34 -9.11
CA GLY A 201 -1.66 -16.15 -7.70
C GLY A 201 -1.17 -14.76 -7.37
N ILE A 202 -1.11 -14.50 -6.07
CA ILE A 202 -0.61 -13.24 -5.50
C ILE A 202 0.60 -13.55 -4.62
N ARG A 203 1.63 -12.73 -4.69
CA ARG A 203 2.81 -12.80 -3.82
C ARG A 203 2.95 -11.51 -3.04
N VAL A 204 3.12 -11.62 -1.72
CA VAL A 204 3.43 -10.49 -0.83
C VAL A 204 4.79 -10.70 -0.18
N TYR A 205 5.60 -9.64 -0.16
CA TYR A 205 6.95 -9.59 0.36
C TYR A 205 7.00 -8.61 1.54
N PHE A 206 7.61 -9.07 2.63
CA PHE A 206 7.77 -8.30 3.86
C PHE A 206 9.02 -8.74 4.61
N GLY A 207 9.44 -7.93 5.57
CA GLY A 207 10.56 -8.27 6.45
C GLY A 207 10.19 -9.39 7.42
N PHE A 208 10.99 -10.45 7.44
CA PHE A 208 10.89 -11.51 8.46
C PHE A 208 12.10 -11.47 9.38
N LEU A 209 12.01 -12.11 10.56
CA LEU A 209 13.08 -12.14 11.57
C LEU A 209 14.47 -12.40 10.94
N ALA A 210 15.48 -11.68 11.42
CA ALA A 210 16.88 -11.64 10.95
C ALA A 210 17.15 -10.90 9.62
N GLY A 211 16.35 -9.90 9.26
CA GLY A 211 16.66 -9.00 8.14
C GLY A 211 16.55 -9.64 6.74
N SER A 212 16.00 -10.86 6.67
CA SER A 212 15.76 -11.55 5.40
C SER A 212 14.41 -11.14 4.83
N ILE A 213 14.36 -10.82 3.53
CA ILE A 213 13.11 -10.68 2.77
C ILE A 213 12.61 -12.09 2.47
N GLN A 214 11.38 -12.41 2.85
CA GLN A 214 10.78 -13.70 2.53
C GLN A 214 9.58 -13.53 1.59
N PRO A 215 9.58 -14.17 0.40
CA PRO A 215 8.34 -14.43 -0.32
C PRO A 215 7.63 -15.55 0.43
N ARG A 216 6.59 -15.25 1.21
CA ARG A 216 5.87 -16.31 1.94
C ARG A 216 4.36 -16.28 1.87
N VAL A 217 3.74 -15.16 1.51
CA VAL A 217 2.31 -15.17 1.23
C VAL A 217 2.15 -15.38 -0.27
N GLY A 218 2.07 -16.66 -0.66
CA GLY A 218 1.61 -17.07 -1.98
C GLY A 218 0.13 -17.47 -1.87
N MET A 219 -0.78 -16.64 -2.37
CA MET A 219 -2.17 -17.05 -2.57
C MET A 219 -2.25 -17.82 -3.89
N ASP A 220 -2.33 -19.15 -3.84
CA ASP A 220 -2.58 -20.00 -5.02
C ASP A 220 -4.07 -20.33 -5.08
N LEU A 221 -4.79 -19.69 -6.01
CA LEU A 221 -6.17 -20.03 -6.32
C LEU A 221 -6.22 -21.27 -7.22
N ARG A 222 -6.03 -22.45 -6.63
CA ARG A 222 -6.47 -23.67 -7.31
C ARG A 222 -7.98 -23.79 -7.16
N GLN A 223 -8.72 -23.37 -8.19
CA GLN A 223 -10.15 -23.70 -8.29
C GLN A 223 -10.30 -25.23 -8.26
N ARG A 224 -10.66 -25.78 -7.10
CA ARG A 224 -11.34 -27.08 -7.07
C ARG A 224 -12.78 -26.82 -7.49
N ASN A 225 -13.13 -27.37 -8.65
CA ASN A 225 -14.46 -27.30 -9.25
C ASN A 225 -15.50 -27.93 -8.29
N MET A 226 -15.99 -27.16 -7.32
CA MET A 226 -17.05 -27.60 -6.42
C MET A 226 -18.38 -27.18 -7.02
N LYS A 227 -18.98 -28.10 -7.78
CA LYS A 227 -20.38 -27.99 -8.20
C LYS A 227 -21.26 -27.77 -6.95
N GLY A 228 -21.92 -26.62 -6.87
CA GLY A 228 -23.23 -26.52 -6.21
C GLY A 228 -23.36 -25.82 -4.85
N LYS A 229 -22.45 -24.93 -4.41
CA LYS A 229 -22.76 -24.02 -3.27
C LYS A 229 -22.22 -22.60 -3.48
N SER A 230 -23.07 -21.63 -3.14
CA SER A 230 -22.83 -20.18 -3.04
C SER A 230 -21.34 -19.79 -2.88
N ALA A 231 -20.83 -19.01 -3.84
CA ALA A 231 -19.43 -18.62 -3.95
C ALA A 231 -19.03 -17.55 -2.92
N GLN A 232 -18.85 -17.94 -1.65
CA GLN A 232 -17.82 -17.31 -0.83
C GLN A 232 -16.48 -17.92 -1.24
N THR A 233 -15.69 -17.16 -1.99
CA THR A 233 -14.39 -17.63 -2.46
C THR A 233 -13.38 -17.56 -1.31
N HIS A 234 -13.32 -18.60 -0.49
CA HIS A 234 -12.26 -18.75 0.51
C HIS A 234 -10.93 -19.02 -0.20
N LEU A 235 -10.06 -18.01 -0.23
CA LEU A 235 -8.67 -18.12 -0.68
C LEU A 235 -7.88 -19.01 0.30
N ASN A 236 -7.57 -20.24 -0.10
CA ASN A 236 -6.68 -21.12 0.67
C ASN A 236 -5.22 -20.86 0.28
N LEU A 237 -4.36 -20.62 1.27
CA LEU A 237 -2.92 -20.54 1.07
C LEU A 237 -2.33 -21.94 0.97
N THR A 238 -1.49 -22.19 -0.05
CA THR A 238 -0.56 -23.31 -0.07
C THR A 238 0.88 -22.78 0.03
N PRO A 239 1.71 -23.31 0.94
CA PRO A 239 3.10 -22.88 1.04
C PRO A 239 3.87 -23.31 -0.21
N TRP A 240 4.40 -22.34 -0.95
CA TRP A 240 5.34 -22.60 -2.05
C TRP A 240 6.73 -22.92 -1.51
N ARG A 241 7.46 -23.79 -2.22
CA ARG A 241 8.84 -24.17 -1.87
C ARG A 241 9.73 -22.91 -1.74
N LYS A 242 10.52 -22.87 -0.67
CA LYS A 242 11.41 -21.77 -0.29
C LYS A 242 12.31 -21.37 -1.46
N THR A 243 12.12 -20.17 -2.00
CA THR A 243 13.13 -19.48 -2.81
C THR A 243 13.45 -18.17 -2.12
N VAL A 244 14.63 -18.08 -1.52
CA VAL A 244 15.15 -16.85 -0.91
C VAL A 244 15.75 -16.03 -2.05
N LEU A 245 15.15 -14.89 -2.35
CA LEU A 245 15.79 -13.88 -3.21
C LEU A 245 16.45 -12.87 -2.28
N LEU A 246 17.79 -12.89 -2.22
CA LEU A 246 18.56 -11.82 -1.59
C LEU A 246 18.56 -10.63 -2.57
N LEU A 247 17.88 -9.54 -2.21
CA LEU A 247 18.15 -8.24 -2.84
C LEU A 247 19.23 -7.58 -1.99
N LEU A 248 20.44 -7.49 -2.56
CA LEU A 248 21.61 -6.80 -2.01
C LEU A 248 21.47 -5.29 -2.20
#